data_AF-A0A359GUM7-F1
#
_entry.id   AF-A0A359GUM7-F1
#
_cell.length_a   1.000
_cell.length_b   1.000
_cell.length_c   1.000
_cell.angle_alpha   90.00
_cell.angle_beta   90.00
_cell.angle_gamma   90.00
#
_symmetry.space_group_name_H-M   'P 1'
#
loop_
_entity.id
_entity.type
_entity.pdbx_description
1 polymer ?
#
loop_
_entity_poly.entity_id
_entity_poly.type
_entity_poly.pdbx_seq_one_letter_code
_entity_poly.pdbx_strand_id
1 'polypeptide(L)' 'LSRDPDGEERCVACNLCAVACPVDCIALQKGETEDGRWYPEFFRINFSRCIMCG' A
#
# COMPACT_ATOMS: atom_id res chain seq x y z
N LEU A 1 -4.68 5.50 -4.72
CA LEU A 1 -4.89 5.41 -3.26
C LEU A 1 -5.96 6.40 -2.84
N SER A 2 -6.68 6.12 -1.75
CA SER A 2 -7.53 7.12 -1.12
C SER A 2 -6.66 8.17 -0.43
N ARG A 3 -7.15 9.41 -0.46
CA ARG A 3 -6.55 10.53 0.28
C ARG A 3 -7.40 10.82 1.51
N ASP A 4 -6.76 11.32 2.55
CA ASP A 4 -7.40 11.90 3.72
C ASP A 4 -8.07 13.24 3.39
N PRO A 5 -8.92 13.78 4.29
CA PRO A 5 -9.55 15.09 4.10
C PRO A 5 -8.54 16.21 3.85
N ASP A 6 -7.32 16.07 4.38
CA ASP A 6 -6.22 17.02 4.20
C ASP A 6 -5.44 16.83 2.88
N GLY A 7 -5.83 15.84 2.05
CA GLY A 7 -5.21 15.57 0.75
C GLY A 7 -4.04 14.60 0.78
N GLU A 8 -3.56 14.21 1.95
CA GLU A 8 -2.47 13.25 2.14
C GLU A 8 -2.89 11.81 1.80
N GLU A 9 -1.94 10.98 1.38
CA GLU A 9 -2.23 9.56 1.16
C GLU A 9 -2.54 8.83 2.47
N ARG A 10 -3.59 8.01 2.46
CA ARG A 10 -4.02 7.23 3.64
C ARG A 10 -3.11 6.06 4.00
N CYS A 11 -2.41 5.50 3.00
CA CYS A 11 -1.55 4.36 3.24
C CYS A 11 -0.29 4.81 3.96
N VAL A 12 0.07 4.12 5.04
CA VAL A 12 1.29 4.37 5.83
C VAL A 12 2.40 3.37 5.52
N ALA A 13 2.31 2.70 4.36
CA ALA A 13 3.24 1.68 3.90
C ALA A 13 3.56 0.56 4.93
N CYS A 14 2.58 0.16 5.75
CA CYS A 14 2.74 -0.85 6.81
C CYS A 14 2.89 -2.30 6.32
N ASN A 15 2.74 -2.55 5.02
CA ASN A 15 2.82 -3.87 4.39
C ASN A 15 1.77 -4.92 4.82
N LEU A 16 0.80 -4.56 5.68
CA LEU A 16 -0.21 -5.51 6.18
C LEU A 16 -1.09 -6.10 5.07
N CYS A 17 -1.48 -5.30 4.07
CA CYS A 17 -2.27 -5.80 2.95
C CYS A 17 -1.50 -6.79 2.08
N ALA A 18 -0.20 -6.58 1.86
CA ALA A 18 0.64 -7.50 1.12
C ALA A 18 0.79 -8.84 1.85
N VAL A 19 1.00 -8.81 3.17
CA VAL A 19 1.06 -10.02 4.01
C VAL A 19 -0.28 -10.74 4.07
N ALA A 20 -1.40 -10.00 4.11
CA ALA A 20 -2.73 -10.60 4.14
C ALA A 20 -3.16 -11.20 2.79
N CYS A 21 -2.50 -10.84 1.68
CA CYS A 21 -2.89 -11.27 0.35
C CYS A 21 -2.61 -12.78 0.16
N PRO A 22 -3.62 -13.64 -0.05
CA PRO A 22 -3.42 -15.09 -0.12
C PRO A 22 -2.70 -15.56 -1.40
N VAL A 23 -2.56 -14.69 -2.39
CA VAL A 23 -2.00 -15.00 -3.72
C VAL A 23 -0.79 -14.13 -4.07
N ASP A 24 -0.25 -13.39 -3.09
CA ASP A 24 0.92 -12.52 -3.24
C ASP A 24 0.86 -11.61 -4.48
N CYS A 25 -0.29 -10.95 -4.70
CA CYS A 25 -0.51 -10.10 -5.87
C CYS A 25 -0.26 -8.60 -5.59
N ILE A 26 0.13 -8.23 -4.37
CA ILE A 26 0.34 -6.84 -3.95
C ILE A 26 1.83 -6.57 -3.81
N ALA A 27 2.32 -5.52 -4.48
CA ALA A 27 3.69 -5.04 -4.35
C ALA A 27 3.68 -3.62 -3.75
N LEU A 28 4.46 -3.42 -2.70
CA LEU A 28 4.55 -2.17 -1.94
C LEU A 28 6.01 -1.87 -1.62
N GLN A 29 6.42 -0.61 -1.77
CA GLN A 29 7.69 -0.11 -1.26
C GLN A 29 7.45 1.05 -0.31
N LYS A 30 8.09 0.98 0.86
CA LYS A 30 8.06 2.02 1.88
C LYS A 30 9.11 3.09 1.53
N GLY A 31 8.67 4.35 1.51
CA GLY A 31 9.50 5.53 1.67
C GLY A 31 9.37 6.13 3.07
N GLU A 32 10.32 6.98 3.45
CA GLU A 32 10.34 7.66 4.74
C GLU A 32 10.74 9.13 4.54
N THR A 33 9.96 10.06 5.10
CA THR A 33 10.26 11.50 5.01
C THR A 33 11.35 11.89 6.03
N GLU A 34 11.89 13.09 5.89
CA GLU A 34 12.87 13.64 6.86
C GLU A 34 12.31 13.72 8.29
N ASP A 35 10.99 13.93 8.42
CA ASP A 35 10.27 13.94 9.69
C ASP A 35 9.96 12.52 10.25
N GLY A 36 10.39 11.46 9.55
CA GLY A 36 10.17 10.07 9.95
C GLY A 36 8.78 9.51 9.61
N ARG A 37 7.93 10.25 8.87
CA ARG A 37 6.63 9.73 8.42
C ARG A 37 6.82 8.73 7.29
N TRP A 38 6.15 7.59 7.39
CA TRP A 38 6.17 6.58 6.34
C TRP A 38 5.12 6.87 5.28
N TYR A 39 5.48 6.62 4.02
CA TYR A 39 4.60 6.77 2.86
C TYR A 39 4.88 5.66 1.85
N PRO A 40 3.93 5.33 0.97
CA PRO A 40 4.15 4.33 -0.07
C PRO A 40 4.90 4.98 -1.25
N GLU A 41 6.16 4.63 -1.46
CA GLU A 41 6.90 5.05 -2.65
C GLU A 41 6.25 4.48 -3.93
N PHE A 42 5.75 3.25 -3.84
CA PHE A 42 4.76 2.73 -4.77
C PHE A 42 3.84 1.72 -4.09
N PHE A 43 2.66 1.56 -4.68
CA PHE A 43 1.71 0.51 -4.35
C PHE A 43 1.06 -0.01 -5.64
N ARG A 44 1.14 -1.31 -5.91
CA ARG A 44 0.62 -1.93 -7.13
C ARG A 44 -0.07 -3.25 -6.83
N ILE A 45 -1.16 -3.52 -7.53
CA ILE A 45 -1.90 -4.79 -7.48
C ILE A 45 -1.83 -5.43 -8.87
N ASN A 46 -1.42 -6.70 -8.92
CA ASN A 46 -1.51 -7.50 -10.13
C ASN A 46 -2.94 -8.07 -10.26
N PHE A 47 -3.77 -7.42 -11.06
CA PHE A 47 -5.16 -7.83 -11.27
C PHE A 47 -5.33 -9.16 -12.01
N SER A 48 -4.31 -9.63 -12.74
CA SER A 48 -4.35 -10.97 -13.35
C SER A 48 -4.18 -12.10 -12.32
N ARG A 49 -3.62 -11.80 -11.14
CA ARG A 49 -3.46 -12.75 -10.03
C ARG A 49 -4.48 -12.55 -8.91
N CYS A 50 -5.03 -11.34 -8.78
CA CYS A 50 -5.99 -11.01 -7.72
C CYS A 50 -7.25 -11.88 -7.81
N ILE A 51 -7.68 -12.45 -6.67
CA ILE A 51 -8.90 -13.26 -6.55
C ILE A 51 -10.05 -12.53 -5.86
N MET A 52 -9.91 -11.23 -5.59
CA MET A 52 -10.94 -10.37 -4.98
C MET A 52 -11.48 -10.90 -3.64
N CYS A 53 -10.58 -11.34 -2.74
CA CYS A 53 -10.94 -11.91 -1.44
C CYS A 53 -11.26 -10.88 -0.34
N GLY A 54 -10.99 -9.58 -0.57
CA GLY A 54 -11.16 -8.52 0.42
C GLY A 54 -10.11 -7.42 0.26
#